data_AF-A0A5E5PQ32-F1
#
_entry.id   AF-A0A5E5PQ32-F1
#
_cell.length_a   1.000
_cell.length_b   1.000
_cell.length_c   1.000
_cell.angle_alpha   90.00
_cell.angle_beta   90.00
_cell.angle_gamma   90.00
#
_symmetry.space_group_name_H-M   'P 1'
#
loop_
_entity.id
_entity.type
_entity.pdbx_description
1 polymer ?
#
loop_
_entity_poly.entity_id
_entity_poly.type
_entity_poly.pdbx_seq_one_letter_code
_entity_poly.pdbx_strand_id
1 'polypeptide(L)'
;FEQTILKRHKRFTDKALNHITYIDSRIWESYSDIRKQQMLSDLQKEDNKALVAYNFATNEKEVIHEPSDSQNLDFDTIEVITQDNQNQNVDLRKESIDFMNQQGWVKSRDLIFRANTSEGHEALNLKSNGKNKYNIILSIGEDKVTKDAAAALLGKHPDTSIIATLDEQGKLVFPKDKAFTPDSSVRINIVGHSEALEKVGATKLANYTDQLVRHYNINSVDSSAYLNRAALVGCNNEKLSQDYANQLYTRKYLRDASVTGRLGDMHIN
;
A
#
# COMPACT_ATOMS: atom_id res chain seq x y z
N PHE A 1 -8.14 -4.72 -16.27
CA PHE A 1 -7.81 -5.74 -15.26
C PHE A 1 -7.52 -5.10 -13.90
N GLU A 2 -6.51 -4.23 -13.77
CA GLU A 2 -6.16 -3.57 -12.50
C GLU A 2 -7.27 -2.70 -11.90
N GLN A 3 -7.94 -1.87 -12.72
CA GLN A 3 -9.10 -1.07 -12.28
C GLN A 3 -10.25 -1.93 -11.72
N THR A 4 -10.42 -3.14 -12.24
CA THR A 4 -11.42 -4.10 -11.76
C THR A 4 -11.03 -4.67 -10.39
N ILE A 5 -9.75 -4.98 -10.19
CA ILE A 5 -9.21 -5.44 -8.89
C ILE A 5 -9.35 -4.33 -7.85
N LEU A 6 -9.00 -3.09 -8.19
CA LEU A 6 -9.14 -1.94 -7.29
C LEU A 6 -10.60 -1.64 -6.96
N LYS A 7 -11.50 -1.69 -7.95
CA LYS A 7 -12.95 -1.53 -7.72
C LYS A 7 -13.51 -2.63 -6.81
N ARG A 8 -13.06 -3.87 -6.98
CA ARG A 8 -13.41 -4.99 -6.11
C ARG A 8 -12.84 -4.82 -4.70
N HIS A 9 -11.59 -4.37 -4.59
CA HIS A 9 -10.93 -4.09 -3.32
C HIS A 9 -11.65 -3.00 -2.52
N LYS A 10 -12.18 -1.95 -3.18
CA LYS A 10 -12.94 -0.90 -2.49
C LYS A 10 -14.08 -1.45 -1.63
N ARG A 11 -14.72 -2.55 -2.04
CA ARG A 11 -15.76 -3.22 -1.24
C ARG A 11 -15.25 -3.86 0.04
N PHE A 12 -13.96 -4.21 0.13
CA PHE A 12 -13.36 -4.76 1.35
C PHE A 12 -12.83 -3.68 2.30
N THR A 13 -12.79 -2.42 1.85
CA THR A 13 -12.33 -1.27 2.63
C THR A 13 -13.45 -0.29 2.95
N ASP A 14 -14.66 -0.55 2.49
CA ASP A 14 -15.82 0.31 2.68
C ASP A 14 -16.40 0.13 4.08
N LYS A 15 -16.29 1.15 4.92
CA LYS A 15 -16.72 1.10 6.32
C LYS A 15 -18.23 0.89 6.50
N ALA A 16 -19.04 1.11 5.46
CA ALA A 16 -20.47 0.90 5.52
C ALA A 16 -20.88 -0.57 5.30
N LEU A 17 -19.96 -1.42 4.85
CA LEU A 17 -20.22 -2.83 4.56
C LEU A 17 -19.77 -3.73 5.72
N ASN A 18 -20.43 -4.88 5.87
CA ASN A 18 -20.13 -5.84 6.92
C ASN A 18 -19.08 -6.85 6.42
N HIS A 19 -18.05 -7.13 7.21
CA HIS A 19 -16.89 -7.90 6.75
C HIS A 19 -16.54 -9.08 7.66
N ILE A 20 -16.19 -10.22 7.07
CA ILE A 20 -15.54 -11.33 7.78
C ILE A 20 -14.11 -11.46 7.26
N THR A 21 -13.15 -11.47 8.18
CA THR A 21 -11.74 -11.75 7.86
C THR A 21 -11.31 -13.04 8.53
N TYR A 22 -10.85 -14.01 7.74
CA TYR A 22 -10.13 -15.19 8.20
C TYR A 22 -8.64 -14.92 8.06
N ILE A 23 -7.88 -15.00 9.15
CA ILE A 23 -6.43 -14.82 9.14
C ILE A 23 -5.76 -16.14 9.53
N ASP A 24 -4.72 -16.54 8.79
CA ASP A 24 -3.89 -17.70 9.15
C ASP A 24 -3.42 -17.56 10.60
N SER A 25 -3.67 -18.58 11.42
CA SER A 25 -3.35 -18.54 12.85
C SER A 25 -1.86 -18.26 13.09
N ARG A 26 -0.98 -18.72 12.21
CA ARG A 26 0.47 -18.46 12.29
C ARG A 26 0.80 -16.98 12.10
N ILE A 27 0.08 -16.29 11.20
CA ILE A 27 0.23 -14.83 11.03
C ILE A 27 -0.25 -14.14 12.29
N TRP A 28 -1.45 -14.49 12.76
CA TRP A 28 -2.05 -13.89 13.95
C TRP A 28 -1.15 -14.07 15.18
N GLU A 29 -0.64 -15.27 15.41
CA GLU A 29 0.27 -15.61 16.50
C GLU A 29 1.57 -14.83 16.45
N SER A 30 2.12 -14.59 15.24
CA SER A 30 3.35 -13.81 15.05
C SER A 30 3.23 -12.33 15.41
N TYR A 31 2.00 -11.80 15.54
CA TYR A 31 1.79 -10.41 15.94
C TYR A 31 2.11 -10.22 17.43
N SER A 32 2.78 -9.11 17.73
CA SER A 32 2.99 -8.67 19.11
C SER A 32 1.66 -8.35 19.79
N ASP A 33 1.62 -8.46 21.12
CA ASP A 33 0.41 -8.17 21.91
C ASP A 33 -0.10 -6.75 21.68
N ILE A 34 0.81 -5.78 21.55
CA ILE A 34 0.49 -4.39 21.23
C ILE A 34 -0.25 -4.31 19.89
N ARG A 35 0.22 -5.02 18.86
CA ARG A 35 -0.42 -5.04 17.54
C ARG A 35 -1.78 -5.71 17.58
N LYS A 36 -1.91 -6.84 18.29
CA LYS A 36 -3.20 -7.52 18.50
C LYS A 36 -4.20 -6.60 19.19
N GLN A 37 -3.80 -5.94 20.28
CA GLN A 37 -4.65 -4.98 20.99
C GLN A 37 -5.08 -3.80 20.10
N GLN A 38 -4.17 -3.25 19.30
CA GLN A 38 -4.50 -2.18 18.36
C GLN A 38 -5.54 -2.64 17.33
N MET A 39 -5.34 -3.81 16.71
CA MET A 39 -6.29 -4.36 15.74
C MET A 39 -7.67 -4.60 16.38
N LEU A 40 -7.72 -5.15 17.59
CA LEU A 40 -8.98 -5.39 18.31
C LEU A 40 -9.68 -4.07 18.67
N SER A 41 -8.94 -3.05 19.09
CA SER A 41 -9.51 -1.72 19.36
C SER A 41 -10.10 -1.09 18.10
N ASP A 42 -9.45 -1.26 16.95
CA ASP A 42 -9.96 -0.74 15.68
C ASP A 42 -11.19 -1.53 15.20
N LEU A 43 -11.23 -2.85 15.41
CA LEU A 43 -12.42 -3.66 15.16
C LEU A 43 -13.59 -3.27 16.05
N GLN A 44 -13.35 -2.99 17.34
CA GLN A 44 -14.41 -2.52 18.26
C GLN A 44 -14.99 -1.15 17.88
N LYS A 45 -14.20 -0.27 17.23
CA LYS A 45 -14.71 1.01 16.71
C LYS A 45 -15.57 0.83 15.45
N GLU A 46 -15.34 -0.26 14.73
CA GLU A 46 -16.02 -0.61 13.48
C GLU A 46 -16.83 -1.90 13.73
N ASP A 47 -17.93 -1.75 14.47
CA ASP A 47 -18.82 -2.82 14.97
C ASP A 47 -19.65 -3.52 13.86
N ASN A 48 -18.97 -3.82 12.76
CA ASN A 48 -19.48 -4.50 11.57
C ASN A 48 -18.46 -5.50 11.00
N LYS A 49 -17.42 -5.82 11.74
CA LYS A 49 -16.32 -6.70 11.31
C LYS A 49 -16.17 -7.91 12.23
N ALA A 50 -16.14 -9.10 11.64
CA ALA A 50 -15.75 -10.32 12.34
C ALA A 50 -14.30 -10.68 11.96
N LEU A 51 -13.53 -11.15 12.95
CA LEU A 51 -12.17 -11.66 12.78
C LEU A 51 -12.10 -13.10 13.29
N VAL A 52 -11.63 -14.01 12.43
CA VAL A 52 -11.49 -15.43 12.71
C VAL A 52 -10.04 -15.84 12.49
N ALA A 53 -9.40 -16.46 13.48
CA ALA A 53 -8.13 -17.14 13.28
C ALA A 53 -8.40 -18.51 12.66
N TYR A 54 -7.69 -18.85 11.59
CA TYR A 54 -7.87 -20.08 10.83
C TYR A 54 -6.55 -20.87 10.80
N ASN A 55 -6.52 -22.01 11.49
CA ASN A 55 -5.43 -22.97 11.40
C ASN A 55 -5.63 -23.88 10.18
N PHE A 56 -4.91 -23.58 9.10
CA PHE A 56 -5.01 -24.33 7.84
C PHE A 56 -4.48 -25.77 7.93
N ALA A 57 -3.64 -26.09 8.92
CA ALA A 57 -3.10 -27.43 9.09
C ALA A 57 -4.12 -28.37 9.75
N THR A 58 -4.92 -27.88 10.71
CA THR A 58 -5.91 -28.67 11.46
C THR A 58 -7.35 -28.46 10.98
N ASN A 59 -7.56 -27.47 10.11
CA ASN A 59 -8.87 -26.93 9.71
C ASN A 59 -9.67 -26.24 10.83
N GLU A 60 -9.06 -26.01 12.00
CA GLU A 60 -9.71 -25.35 13.13
C GLU A 60 -9.84 -23.84 12.92
N LYS A 61 -10.95 -23.28 13.40
CA LYS A 61 -11.31 -21.86 13.26
C LYS A 61 -11.76 -21.33 14.61
N GLU A 62 -11.17 -20.22 15.05
CA GLU A 62 -11.46 -19.56 16.33
C GLU A 62 -11.96 -18.14 16.07
N VAL A 63 -13.12 -17.77 16.62
CA VAL A 63 -13.64 -16.40 16.56
C VAL A 63 -12.84 -15.53 17.54
N ILE A 64 -12.04 -14.61 17.00
CA ILE A 64 -11.24 -13.68 17.78
C ILE A 64 -12.07 -12.44 18.15
N HIS A 65 -12.93 -12.01 17.23
CA HIS A 65 -13.85 -10.89 17.42
C HIS A 65 -15.08 -11.07 16.54
N GLU A 66 -16.24 -10.69 17.07
CA GLU A 66 -17.48 -10.55 16.32
C GLU A 66 -18.19 -9.24 16.68
N PRO A 67 -19.01 -8.69 15.77
CA PRO A 67 -19.86 -7.53 16.05
C PRO A 67 -20.87 -7.78 17.15
N SER A 68 -21.26 -6.73 17.87
CA SER A 68 -22.22 -6.82 18.99
C SER A 68 -23.61 -7.33 18.57
N ASP A 69 -24.01 -7.04 17.33
CA ASP A 69 -25.29 -7.47 16.74
C ASP A 69 -25.08 -8.45 15.55
N SER A 70 -24.07 -9.32 15.66
CA SER A 70 -23.60 -10.20 14.56
C SER A 70 -24.70 -11.05 13.91
N GLN A 71 -25.77 -11.37 14.65
CA GLN A 71 -26.90 -12.20 14.18
C GLN A 71 -27.87 -11.44 13.27
N ASN A 72 -27.89 -10.10 13.29
CA ASN A 72 -28.74 -9.27 12.44
C ASN A 72 -27.96 -8.61 11.29
N LEU A 73 -26.67 -8.93 11.14
CA LEU A 73 -25.83 -8.41 10.06
C LEU A 73 -25.80 -9.36 8.86
N ASP A 74 -26.05 -8.79 7.68
CA ASP A 74 -25.75 -9.44 6.41
C ASP A 74 -24.30 -9.14 6.03
N PHE A 75 -23.42 -10.13 6.06
CA PHE A 75 -22.01 -9.96 5.68
C PHE A 75 -21.85 -9.77 4.16
N ASP A 76 -21.20 -8.68 3.77
CA ASP A 76 -20.97 -8.27 2.38
C ASP A 76 -19.71 -8.87 1.77
N THR A 77 -18.72 -9.14 2.62
CA THR A 77 -17.45 -9.67 2.16
C THR A 77 -16.86 -10.73 3.07
N ILE A 78 -16.22 -11.73 2.48
CA ILE A 78 -15.33 -12.65 3.16
C ILE A 78 -13.93 -12.49 2.55
N GLU A 79 -12.96 -12.17 3.39
CA GLU A 79 -11.55 -12.17 3.04
C GLU A 79 -10.79 -13.24 3.82
N VAL A 80 -9.93 -13.99 3.13
CA VAL A 80 -9.00 -14.94 3.73
C VAL A 80 -7.57 -14.45 3.51
N ILE A 81 -6.79 -14.33 4.58
CA ILE A 81 -5.38 -13.92 4.57
C ILE A 81 -4.54 -15.13 4.95
N THR A 82 -3.85 -15.72 3.97
CA THR A 82 -3.01 -16.91 4.14
C THR A 82 -1.54 -16.52 4.31
N GLN A 83 -0.73 -17.37 4.95
CA GLN A 83 0.72 -17.12 5.00
C GLN A 83 1.40 -17.30 3.64
N ASP A 84 0.95 -18.29 2.87
CA ASP A 84 1.54 -18.67 1.58
C ASP A 84 0.47 -19.06 0.55
N ASN A 85 0.90 -19.30 -0.69
CA ASN A 85 0.03 -19.68 -1.80
C ASN A 85 -0.37 -21.17 -1.78
N GLN A 86 0.29 -22.02 -0.98
CA GLN A 86 0.00 -23.46 -0.94
C GLN A 86 -1.36 -23.72 -0.29
N ASN A 87 -1.74 -22.89 0.67
CA ASN A 87 -3.03 -22.94 1.37
C ASN A 87 -4.23 -22.44 0.54
N GLN A 88 -4.03 -22.03 -0.72
CA GLN A 88 -5.13 -21.57 -1.61
C GLN A 88 -5.81 -22.70 -2.41
N ASN A 89 -5.34 -23.95 -2.29
CA ASN A 89 -5.86 -25.12 -3.01
C ASN A 89 -7.07 -25.80 -2.33
N VAL A 90 -7.44 -25.37 -1.12
CA VAL A 90 -8.67 -25.83 -0.44
C VAL A 90 -9.85 -25.00 -0.96
N ASP A 91 -11.08 -25.52 -0.94
CA ASP A 91 -12.29 -24.73 -1.24
C ASP A 91 -12.56 -23.72 -0.11
N LEU A 92 -11.65 -22.75 0.06
CA LEU A 92 -11.62 -21.75 1.11
C LEU A 92 -12.94 -20.98 1.17
N ARG A 93 -13.56 -20.79 0.02
CA ARG A 93 -14.86 -20.14 -0.06
C ARG A 93 -15.93 -20.95 0.64
N LYS A 94 -16.02 -22.24 0.34
CA LYS A 94 -16.97 -23.13 0.98
C LYS A 94 -16.69 -23.26 2.47
N GLU A 95 -15.43 -23.54 2.86
CA GLU A 95 -15.02 -23.67 4.26
C GLU A 95 -15.34 -22.42 5.10
N SER A 96 -15.07 -21.24 4.57
CA SER A 96 -15.43 -19.97 5.24
C SER A 96 -16.94 -19.79 5.34
N ILE A 97 -17.70 -20.09 4.28
CA ILE A 97 -19.16 -19.96 4.30
C ILE A 97 -19.79 -20.98 5.26
N ASP A 98 -19.31 -22.22 5.29
CA ASP A 98 -19.81 -23.27 6.17
C ASP A 98 -19.58 -22.89 7.64
N PHE A 99 -18.39 -22.35 7.96
CA PHE A 99 -18.12 -21.83 9.30
C PHE A 99 -18.98 -20.61 9.65
N MET A 100 -19.13 -19.65 8.74
CA MET A 100 -20.01 -18.49 8.92
C MET A 100 -21.43 -18.94 9.27
N ASN A 101 -21.99 -19.92 8.54
CA ASN A 101 -23.31 -20.48 8.82
C ASN A 101 -23.38 -21.17 10.20
N GLN A 102 -22.32 -21.85 10.63
CA GLN A 102 -22.24 -22.47 11.96
C GLN A 102 -22.28 -21.44 13.10
N GLN A 103 -21.76 -20.23 12.87
CA GLN A 103 -21.84 -19.11 13.83
C GLN A 103 -23.19 -18.38 13.80
N GLY A 104 -24.12 -18.79 12.93
CA GLY A 104 -25.41 -18.11 12.71
C GLY A 104 -25.30 -16.83 11.88
N TRP A 105 -24.12 -16.51 11.35
CA TRP A 105 -23.91 -15.32 10.52
C TRP A 105 -24.51 -15.52 9.12
N VAL A 106 -25.08 -14.45 8.57
CA VAL A 106 -25.77 -14.48 7.28
C VAL A 106 -24.95 -13.77 6.22
N LYS A 107 -24.94 -14.30 4.99
CA LYS A 107 -24.35 -13.61 3.83
C LYS A 107 -25.38 -12.70 3.16
N SER A 108 -24.93 -11.54 2.74
CA SER A 108 -25.67 -10.69 1.79
C SER A 108 -25.86 -11.39 0.43
N ARG A 109 -26.81 -10.90 -0.36
CA ARG A 109 -27.05 -11.39 -1.74
C ARG A 109 -25.85 -11.19 -2.66
N ASP A 110 -25.09 -10.12 -2.45
CA ASP A 110 -23.96 -9.71 -3.29
C ASP A 110 -22.60 -10.03 -2.65
N LEU A 111 -22.55 -11.08 -1.81
CA LEU A 111 -21.35 -11.47 -1.09
C LEU A 111 -20.14 -11.63 -2.02
N ILE A 112 -19.07 -10.90 -1.72
CA ILE A 112 -17.79 -11.04 -2.42
C ILE A 112 -16.79 -11.79 -1.56
N PHE A 113 -16.21 -12.84 -2.14
CA PHE A 113 -15.13 -13.61 -1.53
C PHE A 113 -13.77 -13.21 -2.14
N ARG A 114 -12.71 -13.16 -1.35
CA ARG A 114 -11.32 -13.16 -1.83
C ARG A 114 -10.39 -13.91 -0.88
N ALA A 115 -9.30 -14.43 -1.42
CA ALA A 115 -8.17 -14.93 -0.66
C ALA A 115 -6.90 -14.25 -1.15
N ASN A 116 -6.02 -13.85 -0.23
CA ASN A 116 -4.72 -13.25 -0.52
C ASN A 116 -3.68 -13.83 0.45
N THR A 117 -2.41 -13.84 0.05
CA THR A 117 -1.34 -13.96 1.06
C THR A 117 -1.28 -12.70 1.92
N SER A 118 -0.62 -12.76 3.08
CA SER A 118 -0.34 -11.58 3.92
C SER A 118 0.29 -10.44 3.12
N GLU A 119 1.31 -10.77 2.31
CA GLU A 119 1.99 -9.81 1.42
C GLU A 119 1.04 -9.26 0.35
N GLY A 120 0.22 -10.10 -0.26
CA GLY A 120 -0.76 -9.68 -1.26
C GLY A 120 -1.87 -8.79 -0.67
N HIS A 121 -2.31 -9.09 0.56
CA HIS A 121 -3.27 -8.29 1.30
C HIS A 121 -2.71 -6.91 1.63
N GLU A 122 -1.50 -6.85 2.17
CA GLU A 122 -0.81 -5.58 2.46
C GLU A 122 -0.62 -4.78 1.17
N ALA A 123 -0.16 -5.44 0.10
CA ALA A 123 0.07 -4.79 -1.17
C ALA A 123 -1.20 -4.18 -1.77
N LEU A 124 -2.31 -4.92 -1.71
CA LEU A 124 -3.60 -4.43 -2.17
C LEU A 124 -4.12 -3.26 -1.32
N ASN A 125 -4.01 -3.32 0.01
CA ASN A 125 -4.43 -2.24 0.91
C ASN A 125 -3.63 -0.96 0.71
N LEU A 126 -2.33 -1.07 0.44
CA LEU A 126 -1.46 0.07 0.18
C LEU A 126 -1.77 0.70 -1.18
N LYS A 127 -1.90 -0.14 -2.22
CA LYS A 127 -2.29 0.29 -3.57
C LYS A 127 -3.67 0.97 -3.58
N SER A 128 -4.66 0.40 -2.89
CA SER A 128 -6.05 0.88 -2.90
C SER A 128 -6.29 2.16 -2.11
N ASN A 129 -5.63 2.30 -0.96
CA ASN A 129 -5.77 3.48 -0.09
C ASN A 129 -4.79 4.60 -0.48
N GLY A 130 -3.95 4.38 -1.51
CA GLY A 130 -2.90 5.31 -1.90
C GLY A 130 -1.86 5.57 -0.80
N LYS A 131 -1.78 4.67 0.21
CA LYS A 131 -0.85 4.73 1.33
C LYS A 131 0.42 3.97 0.98
N ASN A 132 1.53 4.37 1.59
CA ASN A 132 2.84 3.78 1.33
C ASN A 132 3.58 3.60 2.65
N LYS A 133 4.20 2.44 2.85
CA LYS A 133 4.98 2.14 4.06
C LYS A 133 6.26 2.97 4.08
N TYR A 134 6.90 3.10 2.92
CA TYR A 134 8.16 3.83 2.76
C TYR A 134 8.05 5.02 1.82
N ASN A 135 8.87 6.05 2.06
CA ASN A 135 8.99 7.21 1.19
C ASN A 135 10.45 7.46 0.80
N ILE A 136 10.67 7.66 -0.49
CA ILE A 136 11.91 8.24 -1.01
C ILE A 136 11.57 9.66 -1.45
N ILE A 137 12.28 10.65 -0.94
CA ILE A 137 12.08 12.06 -1.27
C ILE A 137 13.25 12.51 -2.13
N LEU A 138 13.02 12.70 -3.42
CA LEU A 138 14.02 13.24 -4.34
C LEU A 138 13.87 14.77 -4.38
N SER A 139 14.80 15.49 -3.79
CA SER A 139 14.82 16.96 -3.79
C SER A 139 15.55 17.49 -5.04
N ILE A 140 14.83 18.21 -5.89
CA ILE A 140 15.33 18.83 -7.13
C ILE A 140 15.22 20.35 -6.99
N GLY A 141 16.31 20.97 -6.53
CA GLY A 141 16.39 22.40 -6.29
C GLY A 141 17.20 22.70 -5.02
N GLU A 142 18.01 23.75 -5.07
CA GLU A 142 18.88 24.17 -3.97
C GLU A 142 18.27 25.28 -3.11
N ASP A 143 17.11 25.81 -3.53
CA ASP A 143 16.42 26.87 -2.81
C ASP A 143 15.84 26.40 -1.48
N LYS A 144 15.67 27.34 -0.56
CA LYS A 144 15.21 27.06 0.80
C LYS A 144 13.82 26.41 0.81
N VAL A 145 12.91 26.81 -0.08
CA VAL A 145 11.53 26.29 -0.10
C VAL A 145 11.51 24.82 -0.47
N THR A 146 12.26 24.42 -1.50
CA THR A 146 12.39 23.01 -1.90
C THR A 146 13.01 22.16 -0.78
N LYS A 147 14.08 22.65 -0.14
CA LYS A 147 14.75 21.96 0.97
C LYS A 147 13.84 21.80 2.19
N ASP A 148 13.14 22.85 2.58
CA ASP A 148 12.19 22.82 3.70
C ASP A 148 11.04 21.85 3.40
N ALA A 149 10.50 21.84 2.18
CA ALA A 149 9.44 20.92 1.78
C ALA A 149 9.90 19.46 1.83
N ALA A 150 11.12 19.16 1.37
CA ALA A 150 11.70 17.82 1.47
C ALA A 150 11.90 17.38 2.93
N ALA A 151 12.41 18.28 3.78
CA ALA A 151 12.58 18.03 5.21
C ALA A 151 11.23 17.80 5.93
N ALA A 152 10.20 18.59 5.61
CA ALA A 152 8.86 18.44 6.16
C ALA A 152 8.22 17.09 5.78
N LEU A 153 8.41 16.64 4.52
CA LEU A 153 7.95 15.32 4.09
C LEU A 153 8.66 14.18 4.84
N LEU A 154 9.97 14.30 5.07
CA LEU A 154 10.72 13.34 5.88
C LEU A 154 10.23 13.32 7.32
N GLY A 155 9.99 14.49 7.91
CA GLY A 155 9.51 14.65 9.28
C GLY A 155 8.15 14.01 9.56
N LYS A 156 7.31 13.80 8.54
CA LYS A 156 6.02 13.10 8.68
C LYS A 156 6.18 11.61 8.96
N HIS A 157 7.25 11.00 8.44
CA HIS A 157 7.52 9.56 8.59
C HIS A 157 9.04 9.33 8.70
N PRO A 158 9.69 9.79 9.78
CA PRO A 158 11.15 9.83 9.86
C PRO A 158 11.76 8.43 9.78
N ASP A 159 11.14 7.40 10.37
CA ASP A 159 11.72 6.05 10.40
C ASP A 159 11.63 5.30 9.06
N THR A 160 10.71 5.71 8.19
CA THR A 160 10.47 5.03 6.91
C THR A 160 10.68 5.93 5.69
N SER A 161 11.38 7.07 5.88
CA SER A 161 11.65 8.02 4.80
C SER A 161 13.12 8.38 4.67
N ILE A 162 13.56 8.59 3.43
CA ILE A 162 14.89 9.11 3.12
C ILE A 162 14.81 10.29 2.14
N ILE A 163 15.84 11.14 2.15
CA ILE A 163 16.03 12.20 1.15
C ILE A 163 17.21 11.82 0.27
N ALA A 164 16.98 11.82 -1.04
CA ALA A 164 18.01 11.81 -2.07
C ALA A 164 18.05 13.19 -2.75
N THR A 165 19.22 13.63 -3.19
CA THR A 165 19.41 14.93 -3.85
C THR A 165 20.12 14.74 -5.19
N LEU A 166 20.39 15.85 -5.89
CA LEU A 166 21.24 15.88 -7.07
C LEU A 166 22.54 16.61 -6.74
N ASP A 167 23.66 16.15 -7.30
CA ASP A 167 24.91 16.91 -7.31
C ASP A 167 24.88 18.03 -8.38
N GLU A 168 25.94 18.84 -8.44
CA GLU A 168 26.08 19.94 -9.41
C GLU A 168 26.03 19.46 -10.87
N GLN A 169 26.36 18.19 -11.14
CA GLN A 169 26.31 17.58 -12.46
C GLN A 169 24.93 16.93 -12.73
N GLY A 170 24.00 17.01 -11.78
CA GLY A 170 22.68 16.43 -11.87
C GLY A 170 22.66 14.92 -11.72
N LYS A 171 23.62 14.31 -11.02
CA LYS A 171 23.60 12.88 -10.65
C LYS A 171 22.99 12.70 -9.26
N LEU A 172 22.38 11.54 -9.02
CA LEU A 172 21.77 11.23 -7.72
C LEU A 172 22.83 11.11 -6.62
N VAL A 173 22.54 11.75 -5.49
CA VAL A 173 23.29 11.61 -4.25
C VAL A 173 22.38 10.95 -3.23
N PHE A 174 22.83 9.81 -2.71
CA PHE A 174 22.12 9.01 -1.72
C PHE A 174 22.59 9.37 -0.30
N PRO A 175 21.71 9.29 0.71
CA PRO A 175 22.10 9.54 2.09
C PRO A 175 23.08 8.45 2.58
N LYS A 176 24.18 8.87 3.21
CA LYS A 176 25.24 7.94 3.66
C LYS A 176 24.97 7.33 5.05
N ASP A 177 24.28 8.08 5.91
CA ASP A 177 24.22 7.76 7.34
C ASP A 177 22.92 7.05 7.75
N LYS A 178 22.11 6.63 6.77
CA LYS A 178 20.80 6.02 7.02
C LYS A 178 20.60 4.76 6.21
N ALA A 179 20.60 3.62 6.90
CA ALA A 179 20.19 2.36 6.31
C ALA A 179 18.72 2.46 5.89
N PHE A 180 18.44 2.13 4.62
CA PHE A 180 17.09 2.12 4.08
C PHE A 180 16.92 0.89 3.20
N THR A 181 16.21 -0.09 3.73
CA THR A 181 15.92 -1.38 3.10
C THR A 181 14.41 -1.57 3.12
N PRO A 182 13.69 -1.02 2.13
CA PRO A 182 12.25 -1.18 2.06
C PRO A 182 11.91 -2.66 1.86
N ASP A 183 10.80 -3.10 2.44
CA ASP A 183 10.28 -4.48 2.35
C ASP A 183 8.82 -4.53 1.84
N SER A 184 8.27 -3.40 1.40
CA SER A 184 6.85 -3.25 1.01
C SER A 184 6.69 -2.01 0.12
N SER A 185 5.48 -1.46 0.02
CA SER A 185 5.17 -0.30 -0.82
C SER A 185 6.10 0.89 -0.59
N VAL A 186 6.64 1.39 -1.70
CA VAL A 186 7.44 2.60 -1.75
C VAL A 186 6.70 3.66 -2.55
N ARG A 187 6.71 4.90 -2.04
CA ARG A 187 6.40 6.09 -2.82
C ARG A 187 7.64 6.94 -3.01
N ILE A 188 7.86 7.38 -4.25
CA ILE A 188 8.86 8.39 -4.57
C ILE A 188 8.14 9.74 -4.65
N ASN A 189 8.56 10.72 -3.84
CA ASN A 189 8.12 12.11 -3.91
C ASN A 189 9.24 12.92 -4.54
N ILE A 190 9.03 13.44 -5.75
CA ILE A 190 9.99 14.28 -6.45
C ILE A 190 9.60 15.74 -6.19
N VAL A 191 10.37 16.41 -5.35
CA VAL A 191 10.08 17.75 -4.83
C VAL A 191 10.87 18.80 -5.61
N GLY A 192 10.21 19.84 -6.07
CA GLY A 192 10.86 20.97 -6.73
C GLY A 192 9.85 21.96 -7.29
N HIS A 193 10.32 23.18 -7.56
CA HIS A 193 9.53 24.16 -8.31
C HIS A 193 9.20 23.68 -9.72
N SER A 194 8.10 24.16 -10.29
CA SER A 194 7.65 23.83 -11.64
C SER A 194 8.78 23.97 -12.66
N GLU A 195 9.51 25.07 -12.62
CA GLU A 195 10.57 25.40 -13.58
C GLU A 195 11.75 24.44 -13.47
N ALA A 196 12.09 24.02 -12.25
CA ALA A 196 13.18 23.08 -12.00
C ALA A 196 12.80 21.67 -12.48
N LEU A 197 11.59 21.22 -12.20
CA LEU A 197 11.08 19.92 -12.64
C LEU A 197 10.94 19.85 -14.16
N GLU A 198 10.41 20.91 -14.79
CA GLU A 198 10.31 21.02 -16.25
C GLU A 198 11.67 21.03 -16.93
N LYS A 199 12.65 21.76 -16.37
CA LYS A 199 14.03 21.77 -16.89
C LYS A 199 14.69 20.39 -16.84
N VAL A 200 14.39 19.58 -15.83
CA VAL A 200 14.84 18.18 -15.77
C VAL A 200 14.11 17.33 -16.81
N GLY A 201 12.80 17.51 -16.94
CA GLY A 201 11.96 16.86 -17.93
C GLY A 201 11.65 15.40 -17.65
N ALA A 202 10.54 14.92 -18.24
CA ALA A 202 9.95 13.60 -17.99
C ALA A 202 10.94 12.43 -18.15
N THR A 203 11.78 12.44 -19.21
CA THR A 203 12.72 11.36 -19.48
C THR A 203 13.77 11.22 -18.38
N LYS A 204 14.33 12.35 -17.91
CA LYS A 204 15.37 12.34 -16.89
C LYS A 204 14.78 12.03 -15.51
N LEU A 205 13.58 12.53 -15.21
CA LEU A 205 12.81 12.12 -14.02
C LEU A 205 12.61 10.61 -13.97
N ALA A 206 12.23 9.98 -15.08
CA ALA A 206 12.11 8.53 -15.16
C ALA A 206 13.43 7.78 -15.03
N ASN A 207 14.55 8.36 -15.48
CA ASN A 207 15.88 7.80 -15.23
C ASN A 207 16.29 7.89 -13.76
N TYR A 208 15.89 8.95 -13.04
CA TYR A 208 16.13 9.03 -11.60
C TYR A 208 15.30 8.01 -10.83
N THR A 209 14.02 7.85 -11.19
CA THR A 209 13.15 6.81 -10.61
C THR A 209 13.73 5.42 -10.83
N ASP A 210 14.22 5.13 -12.04
CA ASP A 210 14.89 3.86 -12.32
C ASP A 210 16.12 3.63 -11.43
N GLN A 211 17.00 4.62 -11.32
CA GLN A 211 18.20 4.53 -10.48
C GLN A 211 17.85 4.33 -9.00
N LEU A 212 16.85 5.04 -8.47
CA LEU A 212 16.37 4.88 -7.10
C LEU A 212 15.81 3.48 -6.85
N VAL A 213 14.98 2.99 -7.78
CA VAL A 213 14.36 1.66 -7.71
C VAL A 213 15.43 0.57 -7.72
N ARG A 214 16.43 0.67 -8.60
CA ARG A 214 17.55 -0.28 -8.67
C ARG A 214 18.43 -0.23 -7.42
N HIS A 215 18.78 0.97 -6.96
CA HIS A 215 19.66 1.15 -5.80
C HIS A 215 19.09 0.50 -4.54
N TYR A 216 17.78 0.60 -4.32
CA TYR A 216 17.10 0.04 -3.16
C TYR A 216 16.42 -1.32 -3.41
N ASN A 217 16.75 -1.99 -4.53
CA ASN A 217 16.22 -3.29 -4.91
C ASN A 217 14.67 -3.35 -4.90
N ILE A 218 14.01 -2.28 -5.34
CA ILE A 218 12.55 -2.17 -5.44
C ILE A 218 12.09 -2.80 -6.76
N ASN A 219 10.92 -3.45 -6.79
CA ASN A 219 10.39 -4.18 -7.96
C ASN A 219 11.34 -5.28 -8.48
N SER A 220 12.24 -5.77 -7.62
CA SER A 220 13.13 -6.88 -7.92
C SER A 220 12.49 -8.21 -7.55
N VAL A 221 12.93 -9.29 -8.21
CA VAL A 221 12.42 -10.66 -7.92
C VAL A 221 12.82 -11.15 -6.53
N ASP A 222 13.92 -10.61 -5.99
CA ASP A 222 14.48 -11.00 -4.68
C ASP A 222 14.02 -10.05 -3.55
N SER A 223 12.99 -9.25 -3.77
CA SER A 223 12.53 -8.21 -2.84
C SER A 223 11.01 -8.14 -2.80
N SER A 224 10.46 -8.05 -1.59
CA SER A 224 9.04 -7.77 -1.38
C SER A 224 8.69 -6.29 -1.58
N ALA A 225 9.70 -5.41 -1.71
CA ALA A 225 9.47 -3.99 -1.95
C ALA A 225 9.01 -3.71 -3.38
N TYR A 226 8.00 -2.86 -3.51
CA TYR A 226 7.49 -2.46 -4.83
C TYR A 226 7.16 -0.98 -4.90
N LEU A 227 7.38 -0.38 -6.08
CA LEU A 227 7.02 1.01 -6.35
C LEU A 227 5.52 1.10 -6.60
N ASN A 228 4.81 1.73 -5.67
CA ASN A 228 3.36 1.95 -5.78
C ASN A 228 3.04 3.29 -6.46
N ARG A 229 3.82 4.34 -6.13
CA ARG A 229 3.55 5.69 -6.62
C ARG A 229 4.82 6.51 -6.82
N ALA A 230 4.85 7.31 -7.88
CA ALA A 230 5.74 8.46 -8.01
C ALA A 230 4.92 9.76 -8.07
N ALA A 231 5.18 10.70 -7.16
CA ALA A 231 4.47 11.96 -7.06
C ALA A 231 5.38 13.13 -7.44
N LEU A 232 4.94 13.99 -8.36
CA LEU A 232 5.58 15.28 -8.61
C LEU A 232 5.02 16.29 -7.61
N VAL A 233 5.87 16.67 -6.66
CA VAL A 233 5.57 17.62 -5.59
C VAL A 233 6.09 19.00 -6.01
N GLY A 234 5.31 19.66 -6.87
CA GLY A 234 5.49 21.03 -7.33
C GLY A 234 4.17 21.58 -7.89
N CYS A 235 4.08 22.88 -8.15
CA CYS A 235 2.89 23.50 -8.73
C CYS A 235 2.74 23.16 -10.23
N ASN A 236 1.51 23.23 -10.74
CA ASN A 236 1.20 23.32 -12.19
C ASN A 236 1.93 22.32 -13.11
N ASN A 237 2.08 21.07 -12.70
CA ASN A 237 2.89 20.05 -13.39
C ASN A 237 2.07 18.94 -14.06
N GLU A 238 0.81 19.20 -14.40
CA GLU A 238 -0.08 18.21 -15.02
C GLU A 238 0.54 17.59 -16.28
N LYS A 239 0.96 18.43 -17.25
CA LYS A 239 1.52 17.95 -18.51
C LYS A 239 2.79 17.14 -18.29
N LEU A 240 3.72 17.65 -17.49
CA LEU A 240 4.93 16.94 -17.10
C LEU A 240 4.62 15.60 -16.42
N SER A 241 3.59 15.54 -15.55
CA SER A 241 3.20 14.31 -14.87
C SER A 241 2.66 13.25 -15.83
N GLN A 242 1.91 13.64 -16.86
CA GLN A 242 1.44 12.75 -17.92
C GLN A 242 2.60 12.22 -18.77
N ASP A 243 3.51 13.11 -19.18
CA ASP A 243 4.67 12.72 -19.99
C ASP A 243 5.64 11.84 -19.18
N TYR A 244 5.80 12.12 -17.89
CA TYR A 244 6.56 11.30 -16.96
C TYR A 244 5.93 9.92 -16.76
N ALA A 245 4.60 9.82 -16.63
CA ALA A 245 3.90 8.54 -16.59
C ALA A 245 4.12 7.71 -17.86
N ASN A 246 4.06 8.35 -19.03
CA ASN A 246 4.36 7.69 -20.31
C ASN A 246 5.79 7.15 -20.34
N GLN A 247 6.76 7.91 -19.82
CA GLN A 247 8.14 7.45 -19.70
C GLN A 247 8.25 6.23 -18.78
N LEU A 248 7.65 6.24 -17.59
CA LEU A 248 7.64 5.06 -16.72
C LEU A 248 6.98 3.85 -17.40
N TYR A 249 5.89 4.07 -18.12
CA TYR A 249 5.18 3.02 -18.86
C TYR A 249 6.05 2.35 -19.94
N THR A 250 7.08 3.00 -20.48
CA THR A 250 8.00 2.31 -21.41
C THR A 250 8.85 1.24 -20.70
N ARG A 251 9.11 1.37 -19.39
CA ARG A 251 10.00 0.52 -18.59
C ARG A 251 9.21 -0.60 -17.90
N LYS A 252 9.38 -1.86 -18.34
CA LYS A 252 8.53 -3.01 -17.94
C LYS A 252 8.29 -3.15 -16.42
N TYR A 253 9.31 -2.96 -15.60
CA TYR A 253 9.23 -3.11 -14.14
C TYR A 253 8.75 -1.85 -13.41
N LEU A 254 8.40 -0.76 -14.11
CA LEU A 254 7.85 0.47 -13.52
C LEU A 254 6.42 0.78 -14.01
N ARG A 255 5.87 -0.03 -14.93
CA ARG A 255 4.59 0.26 -15.60
C ARG A 255 3.39 0.30 -14.66
N ASP A 256 3.48 -0.41 -13.55
CA ASP A 256 2.40 -0.53 -12.57
C ASP A 256 2.44 0.57 -11.48
N ALA A 257 3.43 1.47 -11.55
CA ALA A 257 3.50 2.60 -10.63
C ALA A 257 2.52 3.71 -11.03
N SER A 258 1.71 4.17 -10.07
CA SER A 258 0.87 5.35 -10.29
C SER A 258 1.71 6.62 -10.33
N VAL A 259 1.37 7.56 -11.21
CA VAL A 259 1.96 8.90 -11.23
C VAL A 259 0.92 9.95 -10.83
N THR A 260 1.31 10.87 -9.94
CA THR A 260 0.44 11.97 -9.51
C THR A 260 1.13 13.31 -9.70
N GLY A 261 0.44 14.28 -10.28
CA GLY A 261 0.84 15.69 -10.38
C GLY A 261 -0.18 16.64 -9.75
N ARG A 262 0.04 17.95 -9.89
CA ARG A 262 -0.82 19.03 -9.37
C ARG A 262 -1.24 19.98 -10.49
N LEU A 263 -2.51 20.37 -10.46
CA LEU A 263 -3.14 21.33 -11.38
C LEU A 263 -3.05 22.79 -10.91
N GLY A 264 -2.67 23.04 -9.66
CA GLY A 264 -2.65 24.37 -9.06
C GLY A 264 -1.52 24.54 -8.07
N ASP A 265 -1.54 25.67 -7.35
CA ASP A 265 -0.52 26.01 -6.36
C ASP A 265 -0.50 25.02 -5.19
N MET A 266 0.68 24.83 -4.61
CA MET A 266 0.89 23.89 -3.53
C MET A 266 1.96 24.38 -2.57
N HIS A 267 1.71 24.16 -1.28
CA HIS A 267 2.67 24.32 -0.21
C HIS A 267 2.69 23.06 0.66
N ILE A 268 3.86 22.71 1.19
CA ILE A 268 4.00 21.61 2.15
C ILE A 268 4.09 22.22 3.55
N ASN A 269 3.05 22.01 4.34
CA ASN A 269 3.01 22.32 5.77
C ASN A 269 3.76 21.26 6.59
#